data_AF-A0A6I3G6H9-F1
#
_entry.id   AF-A0A6I3G6H9-F1
#
_cell.length_a   1.000
_cell.length_b   1.000
_cell.length_c   1.000
_cell.angle_alpha   90.00
_cell.angle_beta   90.00
_cell.angle_gamma   90.00
#
_symmetry.space_group_name_H-M   'P 1'
#
loop_
_entity.id
_entity.type
_entity.pdbx_description
1 polymer ?
#
loop_
_entity_poly.entity_id
_entity_poly.type
_entity_poly.pdbx_seq_one_letter_code
_entity_poly.pdbx_strand_id
1 'polypeptide(L)'
;MKIRRIAPVLVLALLLPACSGNESSDRVVVTQPPAPDGIDEENIADPFASDEGLQAAFAACKGGTEVKGRAVRVASTVAPITNLVGIIAAGTDTKVTGIVPEGTNSHTFEPPPSAAQTLETSDIVFMNGLSLEEPTREMADANAKNAVLCELGTATLAPSLWLYDFSFPKAGGKPNPHLWTNPPMTMSYATIIRDALVNADPSNVDIYDKNYVALSSIGMQLDEAMSVASATVPANQRKLLTYHDAYAYFAANYQYSVIGAMQPQSFEEPTAKDVATLIDQ
;
A
#
# COMPACT_ATOMS: atom_id res chain seq x y z
N MET A 1 42.22 0.31 -7.83
CA MET A 1 41.56 1.41 -7.10
C MET A 1 40.85 2.31 -8.10
N LYS A 2 39.58 2.02 -8.41
CA LYS A 2 38.75 2.82 -9.32
C LYS A 2 37.45 3.13 -8.61
N ILE A 3 37.32 4.39 -8.22
CA ILE A 3 36.14 4.99 -7.60
C ILE A 3 34.99 4.91 -8.62
N ARG A 4 33.98 4.08 -8.34
CA ARG A 4 32.71 4.10 -9.10
C ARG A 4 31.74 5.03 -8.39
N ARG A 5 31.13 5.88 -9.20
CA ARG A 5 30.36 7.07 -8.85
C ARG A 5 29.06 6.68 -8.14
N ILE A 6 28.78 7.38 -7.06
CA ILE A 6 27.48 7.45 -6.37
C ILE A 6 26.49 8.07 -7.36
N ALA A 7 25.41 7.36 -7.68
CA ALA A 7 24.27 7.93 -8.40
C ALA A 7 23.39 8.68 -7.39
N PRO A 8 22.93 9.91 -7.67
CA PRO A 8 22.09 10.65 -6.74
C PRO A 8 20.67 10.10 -6.80
N VAL A 9 20.12 9.82 -5.61
CA VAL A 9 18.69 9.66 -5.38
C VAL A 9 18.00 10.95 -5.84
N LEU A 10 17.14 10.84 -6.85
CA LEU A 10 16.30 11.95 -7.29
C LEU A 10 15.16 12.11 -6.27
N VAL A 11 15.41 12.92 -5.24
CA VAL A 11 14.33 13.48 -4.43
C VAL A 11 13.58 14.45 -5.34
N LEU A 12 12.37 14.08 -5.76
CA LEU A 12 11.48 14.97 -6.49
C LEU A 12 10.94 16.02 -5.50
N ALA A 13 11.74 17.06 -5.25
CA ALA A 13 11.29 18.27 -4.60
C ALA A 13 10.37 19.01 -5.58
N LEU A 14 9.06 18.95 -5.36
CA LEU A 14 8.06 19.78 -6.03
C LEU A 14 8.29 21.25 -5.65
N LEU A 15 9.09 21.95 -6.47
CA LEU A 15 9.11 23.41 -6.54
C LEU A 15 8.31 23.82 -7.77
N LEU A 16 7.06 24.23 -7.56
CA LEU A 16 6.26 24.90 -8.59
C LEU A 16 6.69 26.38 -8.67
N PRO A 17 7.09 26.90 -9.84
CA PRO A 17 7.11 28.34 -10.05
C PRO A 17 5.67 28.80 -10.27
N ALA A 18 5.22 29.74 -9.43
CA ALA A 18 4.02 30.51 -9.68
C ALA A 18 4.23 31.34 -10.97
N CYS A 19 3.49 31.02 -12.03
CA CYS A 19 3.32 31.91 -13.16
C CYS A 19 1.86 31.94 -13.57
N SER A 20 1.25 33.10 -13.36
CA SER A 20 -0.02 33.50 -13.94
C SER A 20 0.11 33.63 -15.46
N GLY A 21 -0.90 33.17 -16.20
CA GLY A 21 -1.21 33.75 -17.51
C GLY A 21 -1.54 32.78 -18.64
N ASN A 22 -2.81 32.82 -19.02
CA ASN A 22 -3.41 32.54 -20.32
C ASN A 22 -3.65 31.09 -20.78
N GLU A 23 -4.93 30.83 -21.01
CA GLU A 23 -5.51 29.65 -21.66
C GLU A 23 -4.92 29.42 -23.06
N SER A 24 -4.36 28.24 -23.27
CA SER A 24 -4.16 27.65 -24.61
C SER A 24 -4.32 26.14 -24.49
N SER A 25 -5.20 25.58 -25.31
CA SER A 25 -5.77 24.24 -25.23
C SER A 25 -4.87 23.15 -25.82
N ASP A 26 -3.58 23.14 -25.51
CA ASP A 26 -2.71 22.05 -25.90
C ASP A 26 -2.53 21.08 -24.71
N ARG A 27 -3.41 20.07 -24.67
CA ARG A 27 -3.22 18.91 -23.80
C ARG A 27 -1.91 18.24 -24.18
N VAL A 28 -0.89 18.41 -23.35
CA VAL A 28 0.34 17.61 -23.42
C VAL A 28 -0.07 16.15 -23.31
N VAL A 29 0.07 15.39 -24.40
CA VAL A 29 -0.17 13.95 -24.42
C VAL A 29 0.97 13.29 -23.64
N VAL A 30 0.75 13.04 -22.36
CA VAL A 30 1.62 12.18 -21.56
C VAL A 30 1.28 10.74 -21.97
N THR A 31 2.13 10.14 -22.81
CA THR A 31 1.99 8.73 -23.20
C THR A 31 2.25 7.85 -21.98
N GLN A 32 1.34 6.92 -21.67
CA GLN A 32 1.54 5.95 -20.60
C GLN A 32 2.82 5.13 -20.84
N PRO A 33 3.54 4.72 -19.79
CA PRO A 33 4.41 3.56 -19.91
C PRO A 33 3.54 2.39 -20.39
N PRO A 34 4.04 1.51 -21.28
CA PRO A 34 3.28 0.33 -21.68
C PRO A 34 2.85 -0.44 -20.44
N ALA A 35 1.63 -0.99 -20.48
CA ALA A 35 1.17 -1.83 -19.39
C ALA A 35 2.19 -2.95 -19.15
N PRO A 36 2.49 -3.30 -17.88
CA PRO A 36 3.34 -4.44 -17.61
C PRO A 36 2.83 -5.68 -18.34
N ASP A 37 3.74 -6.49 -18.89
CA ASP A 37 3.38 -7.70 -19.63
C ASP A 37 2.37 -8.55 -18.81
N GLY A 38 1.15 -8.73 -19.35
CA GLY A 38 0.07 -9.49 -18.69
C GLY A 38 -1.02 -8.64 -18.03
N ILE A 39 -0.93 -7.31 -18.07
CA ILE A 39 -2.03 -6.40 -17.71
C ILE A 39 -2.46 -5.67 -18.99
N ASP A 40 -3.73 -5.79 -19.41
CA ASP A 40 -4.23 -5.04 -20.56
C ASP A 40 -4.22 -3.52 -20.25
N GLU A 41 -3.87 -2.67 -21.22
CA GLU A 41 -3.87 -1.20 -21.06
C GLU A 41 -5.24 -0.66 -20.58
N GLU A 42 -6.33 -1.35 -20.92
CA GLU A 42 -7.69 -1.03 -20.47
C GLU A 42 -7.88 -1.18 -18.93
N ASN A 43 -7.02 -1.97 -18.29
CA ASN A 43 -7.03 -2.28 -16.86
C ASN A 43 -6.08 -1.40 -16.03
N ILE A 44 -5.46 -0.39 -16.64
CA ILE A 44 -4.82 0.72 -15.93
C ILE A 44 -5.87 1.80 -15.68
N ALA A 45 -5.84 2.43 -14.50
CA ALA A 45 -6.73 3.54 -14.19
C ALA A 45 -6.53 4.75 -15.13
N ASP A 46 -7.51 5.66 -15.15
CA ASP A 46 -7.48 6.84 -16.01
C ASP A 46 -6.24 7.71 -15.74
N PRO A 47 -5.35 7.96 -16.73
CA PRO A 47 -4.15 8.78 -16.55
C PRO A 47 -4.44 10.24 -16.19
N PHE A 48 -5.69 10.69 -16.34
CA PHE A 48 -6.13 12.04 -15.97
C PHE A 48 -6.82 12.09 -14.60
N ALA A 49 -6.93 10.97 -13.87
CA ALA A 49 -7.41 11.00 -12.50
C ALA A 49 -6.48 11.87 -11.64
N SER A 50 -7.05 12.85 -10.93
CA SER A 50 -6.26 13.86 -10.23
C SER A 50 -5.46 13.29 -9.05
N ASP A 51 -4.21 13.74 -8.92
CA ASP A 51 -3.36 13.44 -7.76
C ASP A 51 -3.79 14.21 -6.49
N GLU A 52 -4.81 15.07 -6.60
CA GLU A 52 -5.41 15.78 -5.44
C GLU A 52 -5.89 14.79 -4.38
N GLY A 53 -6.44 13.64 -4.80
CA GLY A 53 -6.86 12.58 -3.88
C GLY A 53 -5.70 11.98 -3.09
N LEU A 54 -4.54 11.79 -3.73
CA LEU A 54 -3.33 11.28 -3.07
C LEU A 54 -2.80 12.26 -2.03
N GLN A 55 -2.72 13.55 -2.38
CA GLN A 55 -2.25 14.58 -1.45
C GLN A 55 -3.19 14.74 -0.25
N ALA A 56 -4.51 14.71 -0.49
CA ALA A 56 -5.51 14.75 0.56
C ALA A 56 -5.40 13.52 1.50
N ALA A 57 -5.23 12.31 0.94
CA ALA A 57 -5.06 11.10 1.73
C ALA A 57 -3.78 11.14 2.58
N PHE A 58 -2.66 11.59 2.00
CA PHE A 58 -1.42 11.76 2.75
C PHE A 58 -1.53 12.80 3.86
N ALA A 59 -2.20 13.93 3.60
CA ALA A 59 -2.48 14.95 4.61
C ALA A 59 -3.39 14.43 5.73
N ALA A 60 -4.41 13.63 5.39
CA ALA A 60 -5.30 13.00 6.36
C ALA A 60 -4.52 12.11 7.35
N CYS A 61 -3.58 11.29 6.85
CA CYS A 61 -2.68 10.49 7.69
C CYS A 61 -1.82 11.32 8.67
N LYS A 62 -1.60 12.61 8.39
CA LYS A 62 -0.81 13.52 9.23
C LYS A 62 -1.64 14.44 10.11
N GLY A 63 -2.97 14.42 10.00
CA GLY A 63 -3.88 15.38 10.64
C GLY A 63 -4.03 15.26 12.15
N GLY A 64 -3.30 14.37 12.81
CA GLY A 64 -3.38 14.13 14.25
C GLY A 64 -2.79 15.25 15.09
N THR A 65 -3.14 15.23 16.38
CA THR A 65 -2.51 16.08 17.40
C THR A 65 -1.66 15.23 18.34
N GLU A 66 -0.69 15.87 18.98
CA GLU A 66 0.16 15.24 19.99
C GLU A 66 -0.69 14.63 21.13
N VAL A 67 -0.45 13.35 21.42
CA VAL A 67 -1.05 12.63 22.54
C VAL A 67 -0.25 12.93 23.82
N LYS A 68 -0.92 13.48 24.84
CA LYS A 68 -0.27 13.88 26.10
C LYS A 68 -0.71 13.02 27.28
N GLY A 69 0.23 12.73 28.17
CA GLY A 69 -0.03 12.12 29.49
C GLY A 69 -0.38 10.63 29.45
N ARG A 70 -0.26 9.96 28.30
CA ARG A 70 -0.44 8.51 28.13
C ARG A 70 0.23 8.05 26.85
N ALA A 71 0.38 6.73 26.70
CA ALA A 71 0.83 6.11 25.46
C ALA A 71 -0.14 6.38 24.29
N VAL A 72 0.43 6.50 23.08
CA VAL A 72 -0.33 6.46 21.81
C VAL A 72 -0.95 5.08 21.66
N ARG A 73 -2.22 5.04 21.28
CA ARG A 73 -2.97 3.82 20.97
C ARG A 73 -3.23 3.76 19.49
N VAL A 74 -2.72 2.72 18.85
CA VAL A 74 -2.84 2.48 17.42
C VAL A 74 -3.65 1.23 17.18
N ALA A 75 -4.70 1.34 16.38
CA ALA A 75 -5.32 0.20 15.73
C ALA A 75 -4.76 0.05 14.31
N SER A 76 -4.62 -1.18 13.86
CA SER A 76 -4.29 -1.50 12.47
C SER A 76 -5.16 -2.64 11.95
N THR A 77 -5.32 -2.76 10.63
CA THR A 77 -6.15 -3.83 10.04
C THR A 77 -5.37 -5.12 9.86
N VAL A 78 -4.71 -5.30 8.72
CA VAL A 78 -4.06 -6.55 8.33
C VAL A 78 -2.70 -6.73 8.99
N ALA A 79 -2.27 -7.99 9.11
CA ALA A 79 -1.02 -8.35 9.77
C ALA A 79 0.23 -7.65 9.19
N PRO A 80 0.41 -7.47 7.85
CA PRO A 80 1.55 -6.73 7.32
C PRO A 80 1.63 -5.29 7.84
N ILE A 81 0.51 -4.57 7.87
CA ILE A 81 0.45 -3.20 8.38
C ILE A 81 0.72 -3.19 9.89
N THR A 82 0.09 -4.09 10.64
CA THR A 82 0.30 -4.25 12.09
C THR A 82 1.78 -4.48 12.42
N ASN A 83 2.47 -5.30 11.62
CA ASN A 83 3.89 -5.56 11.77
C ASN A 83 4.76 -4.34 11.48
N LEU A 84 4.49 -3.59 10.40
CA LEU A 84 5.21 -2.36 10.06
C LEU A 84 5.08 -1.31 11.18
N VAL A 85 3.87 -1.11 11.70
CA VAL A 85 3.62 -0.21 12.84
C VAL A 85 4.39 -0.68 14.07
N GLY A 86 4.34 -1.98 14.38
CA GLY A 86 5.06 -2.56 15.51
C GLY A 86 6.58 -2.39 15.42
N ILE A 87 7.16 -2.55 14.22
CA ILE A 87 8.61 -2.35 13.98
C ILE A 87 8.98 -0.88 14.21
N ILE A 88 8.23 0.05 13.64
CA ILE A 88 8.54 1.49 13.77
C ILE A 88 8.38 1.93 15.22
N ALA A 89 7.32 1.47 15.90
CA ALA A 89 7.03 1.82 17.28
C ALA A 89 7.88 1.09 18.34
N ALA A 90 8.71 0.12 17.94
CA ALA A 90 9.48 -0.71 18.85
C ALA A 90 10.39 0.12 19.77
N GLY A 91 10.28 -0.11 21.08
CA GLY A 91 11.05 0.62 22.09
C GLY A 91 10.38 1.89 22.62
N THR A 92 9.16 2.20 22.16
CA THR A 92 8.29 3.23 22.76
C THR A 92 7.19 2.60 23.62
N ASP A 93 6.38 3.43 24.28
CA ASP A 93 5.21 2.97 25.04
C ASP A 93 3.96 2.73 24.18
N THR A 94 4.02 3.07 22.89
CA THR A 94 2.91 2.93 21.92
C THR A 94 2.29 1.54 21.96
N LYS A 95 0.96 1.50 22.00
CA LYS A 95 0.18 0.25 22.01
C LYS A 95 -0.39 0.01 20.62
N VAL A 96 -0.04 -1.12 20.02
CA VAL A 96 -0.47 -1.50 18.67
C VAL A 96 -1.41 -2.70 18.77
N THR A 97 -2.62 -2.58 18.22
CA THR A 97 -3.64 -3.63 18.21
C THR A 97 -4.08 -3.91 16.76
N GLY A 98 -3.84 -5.12 16.28
CA GLY A 98 -4.36 -5.59 14.99
C GLY A 98 -5.83 -6.03 15.10
N ILE A 99 -6.67 -5.57 14.19
CA ILE A 99 -8.11 -5.89 14.14
C ILE A 99 -8.36 -7.19 13.38
N VAL A 100 -7.66 -7.41 12.26
CA VAL A 100 -7.80 -8.63 11.47
C VAL A 100 -6.85 -9.69 12.03
N PRO A 101 -7.35 -10.84 12.52
CA PRO A 101 -6.48 -11.89 13.03
C PRO A 101 -5.57 -12.47 11.94
N GLU A 102 -4.38 -12.91 12.34
CA GLU A 102 -3.46 -13.59 11.42
C GLU A 102 -4.12 -14.81 10.76
N GLY A 103 -3.85 -15.01 9.47
CA GLY A 103 -4.42 -16.10 8.67
C GLY A 103 -5.89 -15.92 8.27
N THR A 104 -6.52 -14.78 8.59
CA THR A 104 -7.91 -14.50 8.19
C THR A 104 -7.96 -13.77 6.84
N ASN A 105 -8.98 -14.07 6.03
CA ASN A 105 -9.25 -13.32 4.81
C ASN A 105 -9.74 -11.91 5.13
N SER A 106 -8.93 -10.89 4.85
CA SER A 106 -9.32 -9.50 5.08
C SER A 106 -10.41 -9.00 4.13
N HIS A 107 -10.51 -9.55 2.91
CA HIS A 107 -11.53 -9.13 1.93
C HIS A 107 -12.96 -9.38 2.40
N THR A 108 -13.15 -10.42 3.22
CA THR A 108 -14.46 -10.85 3.74
C THR A 108 -14.52 -10.78 5.25
N PHE A 109 -13.56 -10.11 5.89
CA PHE A 109 -13.50 -10.05 7.34
C PHE A 109 -14.54 -9.07 7.88
N GLU A 110 -15.40 -9.58 8.76
CA GLU A 110 -16.35 -8.78 9.52
C GLU A 110 -15.80 -8.51 10.93
N PRO A 111 -15.50 -7.25 11.28
CA PRO A 111 -14.97 -6.91 12.60
C PRO A 111 -15.98 -7.26 13.69
N PRO A 112 -15.57 -7.92 14.79
CA PRO A 112 -16.46 -8.19 15.90
C PRO A 112 -16.88 -6.88 16.60
N PRO A 113 -18.02 -6.83 17.32
CA PRO A 113 -18.44 -5.63 18.04
C PRO A 113 -17.39 -5.05 19.01
N SER A 114 -16.51 -5.89 19.56
CA SER A 114 -15.39 -5.45 20.42
C SER A 114 -14.35 -4.59 19.68
N ALA A 115 -14.25 -4.71 18.35
CA ALA A 115 -13.37 -3.85 17.56
C ALA A 115 -13.83 -2.39 17.59
N ALA A 116 -15.14 -2.11 17.74
CA ALA A 116 -15.66 -0.76 17.85
C ALA A 116 -15.05 0.00 19.05
N GLN A 117 -14.90 -0.67 20.20
CA GLN A 117 -14.25 -0.08 21.37
C GLN A 117 -12.76 0.19 21.14
N THR A 118 -12.07 -0.72 20.44
CA THR A 118 -10.66 -0.54 20.07
C THR A 118 -10.50 0.68 19.16
N LEU A 119 -11.36 0.80 18.14
CA LEU A 119 -11.39 1.91 17.20
C LEU A 119 -11.72 3.25 17.88
N GLU A 120 -12.76 3.28 18.73
CA GLU A 120 -13.18 4.48 19.48
C GLU A 120 -12.06 5.03 20.36
N THR A 121 -11.28 4.14 20.96
CA THR A 121 -10.22 4.52 21.90
C THR A 121 -8.87 4.74 21.22
N SER A 122 -8.73 4.48 19.94
CA SER A 122 -7.47 4.68 19.22
C SER A 122 -7.20 6.16 18.93
N ASP A 123 -5.93 6.53 18.90
CA ASP A 123 -5.47 7.84 18.43
C ASP A 123 -5.20 7.82 16.93
N ILE A 124 -4.79 6.66 16.40
CA ILE A 124 -4.53 6.42 14.98
C ILE A 124 -5.12 5.06 14.60
N VAL A 125 -5.77 4.99 13.44
CA VAL A 125 -6.22 3.75 12.80
C VAL A 125 -5.54 3.64 11.44
N PHE A 126 -4.61 2.71 11.30
CA PHE A 126 -3.98 2.38 10.01
C PHE A 126 -4.76 1.28 9.29
N MET A 127 -5.28 1.60 8.11
CA MET A 127 -5.98 0.67 7.22
C MET A 127 -5.22 0.56 5.91
N ASN A 128 -5.47 -0.48 5.12
CA ASN A 128 -4.85 -0.55 3.81
C ASN A 128 -5.47 0.47 2.84
N GLY A 129 -6.79 0.65 2.90
CA GLY A 129 -7.52 1.37 1.86
C GLY A 129 -7.64 0.54 0.59
N LEU A 130 -7.90 1.21 -0.54
CA LEU A 130 -8.11 0.57 -1.84
C LEU A 130 -9.25 -0.48 -1.81
N SER A 131 -10.28 -0.22 -1.00
CA SER A 131 -11.44 -1.11 -0.80
C SER A 131 -11.14 -2.49 -0.22
N LEU A 132 -10.01 -2.67 0.50
CA LEU A 132 -9.68 -3.97 1.11
C LEU A 132 -10.57 -4.34 2.31
N GLU A 133 -10.61 -3.48 3.35
CA GLU A 133 -11.30 -3.79 4.62
C GLU A 133 -12.55 -2.93 4.85
N GLU A 134 -13.43 -2.82 3.85
CA GLU A 134 -14.62 -1.94 3.87
C GLU A 134 -15.46 -2.05 5.17
N PRO A 135 -15.81 -3.24 5.69
CA PRO A 135 -16.57 -3.33 6.94
C PRO A 135 -15.83 -2.73 8.16
N THR A 136 -14.51 -2.89 8.22
CA THR A 136 -13.69 -2.27 9.28
C THR A 136 -13.60 -0.77 9.09
N ARG A 137 -13.49 -0.31 7.84
CA ARG A 137 -13.48 1.11 7.47
C ARG A 137 -14.81 1.79 7.80
N GLU A 138 -15.95 1.14 7.57
CA GLU A 138 -17.29 1.63 7.97
C GLU A 138 -17.44 1.70 9.49
N MET A 139 -16.99 0.67 10.22
CA MET A 139 -17.01 0.67 11.68
C MET A 139 -16.11 1.78 12.25
N ALA A 140 -14.95 2.03 11.65
CA ALA A 140 -14.07 3.13 12.05
C ALA A 140 -14.74 4.49 11.83
N ASP A 141 -15.40 4.71 10.69
CA ASP A 141 -16.17 5.93 10.46
C ASP A 141 -17.24 6.16 11.52
N ALA A 142 -17.91 5.10 11.95
CA ALA A 142 -18.96 5.19 12.97
C ALA A 142 -18.41 5.49 14.37
N ASN A 143 -17.24 4.95 14.74
CA ASN A 143 -16.79 4.91 16.14
C ASN A 143 -15.52 5.70 16.44
N ALA A 144 -14.56 5.80 15.51
CA ALA A 144 -13.23 6.37 15.72
C ALA A 144 -13.18 7.90 15.53
N LYS A 145 -14.13 8.63 16.12
CA LYS A 145 -14.34 10.07 15.85
C LYS A 145 -13.16 10.99 16.20
N ASN A 146 -12.29 10.54 17.09
CA ASN A 146 -11.13 11.29 17.55
C ASN A 146 -9.81 10.76 16.99
N ALA A 147 -9.85 9.66 16.23
CA ALA A 147 -8.67 9.04 15.68
C ALA A 147 -8.30 9.65 14.33
N VAL A 148 -7.01 9.64 14.02
CA VAL A 148 -6.55 9.80 12.64
C VAL A 148 -6.87 8.52 11.88
N LEU A 149 -7.71 8.60 10.86
CA LEU A 149 -7.92 7.50 9.93
C LEU A 149 -6.93 7.61 8.78
N CYS A 150 -6.02 6.64 8.67
CA CYS A 150 -4.98 6.64 7.66
C CYS A 150 -5.08 5.38 6.78
N GLU A 151 -5.45 5.57 5.53
CA GLU A 151 -5.49 4.52 4.50
C GLU A 151 -4.17 4.52 3.70
N LEU A 152 -3.27 3.61 4.07
CA LEU A 152 -1.88 3.63 3.63
C LEU A 152 -1.73 3.47 2.11
N GLY A 153 -2.52 2.60 1.49
CA GLY A 153 -2.53 2.39 0.04
C GLY A 153 -3.03 3.60 -0.73
N THR A 154 -4.15 4.18 -0.27
CA THR A 154 -4.71 5.41 -0.84
C THR A 154 -3.75 6.60 -0.69
N ALA A 155 -2.99 6.66 0.40
CA ALA A 155 -1.97 7.68 0.66
C ALA A 155 -0.61 7.39 -0.01
N THR A 156 -0.43 6.21 -0.62
CA THR A 156 0.81 5.78 -1.30
C THR A 156 0.71 5.89 -2.80
N LEU A 157 -0.44 5.54 -3.37
CA LEU A 157 -0.60 5.34 -4.80
C LEU A 157 -1.77 6.15 -5.34
N ALA A 158 -1.47 7.06 -6.28
CA ALA A 158 -2.48 7.85 -6.95
C ALA A 158 -3.51 6.96 -7.66
N PRO A 159 -4.80 7.36 -7.71
CA PRO A 159 -5.82 6.59 -8.40
C PRO A 159 -5.48 6.23 -9.84
N SER A 160 -4.78 7.11 -10.56
CA SER A 160 -4.30 6.90 -11.94
C SER A 160 -3.31 5.74 -12.11
N LEU A 161 -2.72 5.26 -11.01
CA LEU A 161 -1.75 4.16 -10.97
C LEU A 161 -2.31 2.87 -10.37
N TRP A 162 -3.59 2.84 -10.02
CA TRP A 162 -4.22 1.63 -9.51
C TRP A 162 -4.31 0.56 -10.61
N LEU A 163 -4.01 -0.68 -10.23
CA LEU A 163 -4.08 -1.84 -11.12
C LEU A 163 -5.41 -2.56 -10.93
N TYR A 164 -6.01 -2.97 -12.04
CA TYR A 164 -7.12 -3.90 -12.11
C TYR A 164 -6.64 -5.16 -12.85
N ASP A 165 -7.22 -6.32 -12.52
CA ASP A 165 -6.83 -7.61 -13.09
C ASP A 165 -8.05 -8.56 -13.14
N PHE A 166 -7.82 -9.84 -13.45
CA PHE A 166 -8.91 -10.82 -13.57
C PHE A 166 -9.64 -11.05 -12.25
N SER A 167 -8.95 -10.89 -11.12
CA SER A 167 -9.55 -11.01 -9.80
C SER A 167 -10.26 -9.71 -9.42
N PHE A 168 -9.65 -8.56 -9.70
CA PHE A 168 -10.14 -7.22 -9.40
C PHE A 168 -10.50 -6.47 -10.70
N PRO A 169 -11.60 -6.84 -11.40
CA PRO A 169 -11.92 -6.25 -12.67
C PRO A 169 -12.34 -4.79 -12.53
N LYS A 170 -11.92 -3.95 -13.49
CA LYS A 170 -12.27 -2.52 -13.53
C LYS A 170 -13.77 -2.25 -13.50
N ALA A 171 -14.58 -3.13 -14.10
CA ALA A 171 -16.04 -3.07 -14.06
C ALA A 171 -16.62 -3.18 -12.63
N GLY A 172 -15.89 -3.82 -11.70
CA GLY A 172 -16.26 -3.91 -10.28
C GLY A 172 -15.89 -2.66 -9.47
N GLY A 173 -15.12 -1.72 -10.04
CA GLY A 173 -14.77 -0.44 -9.43
C GLY A 173 -13.74 -0.50 -8.29
N LYS A 174 -13.36 -1.70 -7.83
CA LYS A 174 -12.38 -1.91 -6.75
C LYS A 174 -11.03 -2.36 -7.33
N PRO A 175 -9.94 -1.62 -7.12
CA PRO A 175 -8.62 -1.99 -7.64
C PRO A 175 -8.02 -3.15 -6.85
N ASN A 176 -6.93 -3.74 -7.35
CA ASN A 176 -6.12 -4.66 -6.57
C ASN A 176 -5.51 -3.90 -5.36
N PRO A 177 -5.74 -4.32 -4.11
CA PRO A 177 -5.32 -3.58 -2.92
C PRO A 177 -3.93 -3.95 -2.37
N HIS A 178 -3.25 -4.95 -2.95
CA HIS A 178 -2.12 -5.65 -2.30
C HIS A 178 -0.76 -4.98 -2.51
N LEU A 179 -0.63 -3.70 -2.13
CA LEU A 179 0.61 -2.93 -2.35
C LEU A 179 1.78 -3.46 -1.53
N TRP A 180 1.52 -4.06 -0.36
CA TRP A 180 2.57 -4.53 0.55
C TRP A 180 3.43 -5.68 0.00
N THR A 181 3.00 -6.33 -1.10
CA THR A 181 3.81 -7.35 -1.78
C THR A 181 4.90 -6.75 -2.68
N ASN A 182 4.87 -5.43 -2.89
CA ASN A 182 5.88 -4.66 -3.60
C ASN A 182 6.78 -3.91 -2.58
N PRO A 183 8.08 -4.27 -2.42
CA PRO A 183 8.95 -3.66 -1.42
C PRO A 183 9.07 -2.13 -1.48
N PRO A 184 9.25 -1.48 -2.66
CA PRO A 184 9.14 -0.02 -2.77
C PRO A 184 7.85 0.57 -2.17
N MET A 185 6.69 -0.03 -2.40
CA MET A 185 5.41 0.46 -1.87
C MET A 185 5.29 0.24 -0.35
N THR A 186 5.81 -0.88 0.15
CA THR A 186 5.97 -1.11 1.60
C THR A 186 6.83 -0.03 2.26
N MET A 187 7.82 0.51 1.55
CA MET A 187 8.62 1.61 2.08
C MET A 187 7.86 2.95 2.15
N SER A 188 6.95 3.19 1.21
CA SER A 188 6.00 4.30 1.31
C SER A 188 5.08 4.15 2.53
N TYR A 189 4.58 2.93 2.80
CA TYR A 189 3.78 2.66 4.02
C TYR A 189 4.58 2.99 5.28
N ALA A 190 5.83 2.53 5.36
CA ALA A 190 6.71 2.80 6.49
C ALA A 190 6.95 4.30 6.72
N THR A 191 7.09 5.08 5.64
CA THR A 191 7.25 6.54 5.71
C THR A 191 6.00 7.20 6.32
N ILE A 192 4.81 6.84 5.81
CA ILE A 192 3.54 7.39 6.28
C ILE A 192 3.29 7.03 7.75
N ILE A 193 3.54 5.78 8.13
CA ILE A 193 3.41 5.30 9.51
C ILE A 193 4.35 6.07 10.44
N ARG A 194 5.63 6.20 10.06
CA ARG A 194 6.62 6.97 10.84
C ARG A 194 6.15 8.40 11.06
N ASP A 195 5.69 9.08 10.01
CA ASP A 195 5.29 10.48 10.12
C ASP A 195 4.06 10.66 11.00
N ALA A 196 3.08 9.77 10.89
CA ALA A 196 1.89 9.78 11.74
C ALA A 196 2.24 9.54 13.22
N LEU A 197 3.15 8.59 13.51
CA LEU A 197 3.63 8.31 14.87
C LEU A 197 4.43 9.49 15.45
N VAL A 198 5.30 10.11 14.66
CA VAL A 198 6.05 11.30 15.05
C VAL A 198 5.13 12.48 15.38
N ASN A 199 4.08 12.69 14.60
CA ASN A 199 3.11 13.74 14.89
C ASN A 199 2.32 13.48 16.18
N ALA A 200 1.95 12.23 16.44
CA ALA A 200 1.21 11.85 17.64
C ALA A 200 2.08 11.79 18.90
N ASP A 201 3.38 11.49 18.77
CA ASP A 201 4.31 11.34 19.88
C ASP A 201 5.71 11.91 19.52
N PRO A 202 5.84 13.24 19.48
CA PRO A 202 7.09 13.90 19.10
C PRO A 202 8.22 13.66 20.11
N SER A 203 7.92 13.13 21.30
CA SER A 203 8.93 12.82 22.32
C SER A 203 9.80 11.61 21.95
N ASN A 204 9.32 10.73 21.06
CA ASN A 204 9.99 9.51 20.63
C ASN A 204 10.51 9.56 19.18
N VAL A 205 10.64 10.75 18.58
CA VAL A 205 11.13 10.95 17.19
C VAL A 205 12.40 10.16 16.89
N ASP A 206 13.42 10.25 17.76
CA ASP A 206 14.70 9.58 17.54
C ASP A 206 14.56 8.04 17.47
N ILE A 207 13.59 7.46 18.20
CA ILE A 207 13.32 6.02 18.18
C ILE A 207 12.60 5.64 16.88
N TYR A 208 11.55 6.37 16.52
CA TYR A 208 10.82 6.14 15.26
C TYR A 208 11.75 6.26 14.04
N ASP A 209 12.63 7.26 14.03
CA ASP A 209 13.58 7.51 12.93
C ASP A 209 14.63 6.42 12.82
N LYS A 210 15.20 6.01 13.95
CA LYS A 210 16.15 4.91 13.99
C LYS A 210 15.53 3.62 13.45
N ASN A 211 14.32 3.29 13.87
CA ASN A 211 13.62 2.08 13.44
C ASN A 211 13.23 2.16 11.95
N TYR A 212 12.74 3.32 11.51
CA TYR A 212 12.44 3.59 10.10
C TYR A 212 13.68 3.43 9.21
N VAL A 213 14.84 3.96 9.61
CA VAL A 213 16.10 3.80 8.85
C VAL A 213 16.52 2.33 8.77
N ALA A 214 16.41 1.58 9.87
CA ALA A 214 16.74 0.16 9.89
C ALA A 214 15.81 -0.64 8.97
N LEU A 215 14.50 -0.40 9.04
CA LEU A 215 13.50 -1.02 8.17
C LEU A 215 13.72 -0.66 6.70
N SER A 216 14.02 0.61 6.42
CA SER A 216 14.30 1.10 5.05
C SER A 216 15.50 0.44 4.43
N SER A 217 16.56 0.24 5.21
CA SER A 217 17.75 -0.48 4.75
C SER A 217 17.42 -1.91 4.34
N ILE A 218 16.58 -2.61 5.11
CA ILE A 218 16.12 -3.97 4.78
C ILE A 218 15.24 -3.96 3.54
N GLY A 219 14.29 -3.03 3.43
CA GLY A 219 13.40 -2.90 2.28
C GLY A 219 14.15 -2.64 0.97
N MET A 220 15.15 -1.74 0.98
CA MET A 220 16.00 -1.46 -0.18
C MET A 220 16.85 -2.68 -0.58
N GLN A 221 17.41 -3.40 0.39
CA GLN A 221 18.16 -4.64 0.11
C GLN A 221 17.26 -5.73 -0.47
N LEU A 222 16.01 -5.84 0.02
CA LEU A 222 15.04 -6.77 -0.52
C LEU A 222 14.65 -6.41 -1.95
N ASP A 223 14.36 -5.13 -2.24
CA ASP A 223 14.07 -4.66 -3.59
C ASP A 223 15.20 -4.99 -4.58
N GLU A 224 16.45 -4.68 -4.20
CA GLU A 224 17.63 -5.01 -5.01
C GLU A 224 17.77 -6.53 -5.21
N ALA A 225 17.62 -7.32 -4.14
CA ALA A 225 17.71 -8.77 -4.22
C ALA A 225 16.62 -9.37 -5.11
N MET A 226 15.38 -8.86 -5.03
CA MET A 226 14.28 -9.29 -5.88
C MET A 226 14.52 -8.91 -7.34
N SER A 227 15.04 -7.72 -7.62
CA SER A 227 15.41 -7.29 -8.97
C SER A 227 16.49 -8.19 -9.59
N VAL A 228 17.55 -8.47 -8.83
CA VAL A 228 18.65 -9.36 -9.24
C VAL A 228 18.14 -10.79 -9.47
N ALA A 229 17.34 -11.34 -8.55
CA ALA A 229 16.79 -12.69 -8.66
C ALA A 229 15.86 -12.81 -9.88
N SER A 230 14.98 -11.84 -10.10
CA SER A 230 14.06 -11.81 -11.24
C SER A 230 14.79 -11.78 -12.58
N ALA A 231 15.91 -11.05 -12.65
CA ALA A 231 16.76 -11.01 -13.84
C ALA A 231 17.39 -12.37 -14.21
N THR A 232 17.48 -13.32 -13.26
CA THR A 232 17.98 -14.68 -13.53
C THR A 232 16.95 -15.56 -14.25
N VAL A 233 15.66 -15.18 -14.22
CA VAL A 233 14.58 -15.90 -14.91
C VAL A 233 14.42 -15.32 -16.31
N PRO A 234 14.47 -16.14 -17.39
CA PRO A 234 14.19 -15.69 -18.74
C PRO A 234 12.82 -15.00 -18.83
N ALA A 235 12.72 -13.88 -19.56
CA ALA A 235 11.51 -13.07 -19.62
C ALA A 235 10.25 -13.90 -19.99
N ASN A 236 10.37 -14.82 -20.95
CA ASN A 236 9.27 -15.70 -21.37
C ASN A 236 8.87 -16.78 -20.33
N GLN A 237 9.60 -16.88 -19.22
CA GLN A 237 9.33 -17.79 -18.10
C GLN A 237 8.92 -17.06 -16.83
N ARG A 238 8.81 -15.72 -16.86
CA ARG A 238 8.37 -14.91 -15.71
C ARG A 238 6.85 -14.93 -15.58
N LYS A 239 6.30 -16.13 -15.41
CA LYS A 239 4.88 -16.37 -15.17
C LYS A 239 4.65 -16.76 -13.71
N LEU A 240 3.70 -16.13 -13.05
CA LEU A 240 3.30 -16.42 -11.67
C LEU A 240 1.93 -17.06 -11.63
N LEU A 241 1.88 -18.28 -11.09
CA LEU A 241 0.65 -18.90 -10.62
C LEU A 241 0.63 -18.77 -9.10
N THR A 242 -0.36 -18.08 -8.55
CA THR A 242 -0.42 -17.79 -7.12
C THR A 242 -1.59 -18.50 -6.46
N TYR A 243 -1.56 -18.57 -5.13
CA TYR A 243 -2.73 -19.02 -4.39
C TYR A 243 -3.81 -17.94 -4.39
N HIS A 244 -3.46 -16.71 -3.98
CA HIS A 244 -4.31 -15.53 -4.05
C HIS A 244 -3.72 -14.50 -5.02
N ASP A 245 -4.56 -13.73 -5.69
CA ASP A 245 -4.13 -12.68 -6.63
C ASP A 245 -3.68 -11.39 -5.91
N ALA A 246 -2.57 -11.51 -5.18
CA ALA A 246 -2.02 -10.44 -4.34
C ALA A 246 -0.73 -9.81 -4.90
N TYR A 247 -0.34 -10.18 -6.13
CA TYR A 247 0.99 -9.89 -6.65
C TYR A 247 1.00 -8.98 -7.88
N ALA A 248 -0.11 -8.30 -8.22
CA ALA A 248 -0.18 -7.40 -9.37
C ALA A 248 0.93 -6.33 -9.36
N TYR A 249 1.13 -5.64 -8.23
CA TYR A 249 2.18 -4.61 -8.12
C TYR A 249 3.59 -5.18 -8.05
N PHE A 250 3.76 -6.39 -7.49
CA PHE A 250 5.02 -7.12 -7.55
C PHE A 250 5.36 -7.47 -9.00
N ALA A 251 4.40 -8.05 -9.72
CA ALA A 251 4.55 -8.50 -11.09
C ALA A 251 4.88 -7.32 -12.02
N ALA A 252 4.18 -6.20 -11.86
CA ALA A 252 4.46 -4.95 -12.56
C ALA A 252 5.91 -4.46 -12.33
N ASN A 253 6.39 -4.48 -11.08
CA ASN A 253 7.70 -3.96 -10.73
C ASN A 253 8.86 -4.87 -11.18
N TYR A 254 8.67 -6.19 -11.12
CA TYR A 254 9.72 -7.18 -11.40
C TYR A 254 9.55 -7.91 -12.75
N GLN A 255 8.65 -7.42 -13.60
CA GLN A 255 8.41 -7.92 -14.96
C GLN A 255 7.97 -9.39 -14.99
N TYR A 256 7.02 -9.74 -14.12
CA TYR A 256 6.29 -10.99 -14.20
C TYR A 256 4.89 -10.76 -14.74
N SER A 257 4.27 -11.82 -15.26
CA SER A 257 2.85 -11.88 -15.57
C SER A 257 2.16 -12.81 -14.58
N VAL A 258 1.11 -12.35 -13.90
CA VAL A 258 0.24 -13.23 -13.11
C VAL A 258 -0.67 -13.97 -14.10
N ILE A 259 -0.48 -15.27 -14.25
CA ILE A 259 -1.23 -16.08 -15.22
C ILE A 259 -2.50 -16.69 -14.61
N GLY A 260 -2.57 -16.72 -13.29
CA GLY A 260 -3.77 -17.07 -12.57
C GLY A 260 -3.58 -17.12 -11.06
N ALA A 261 -4.70 -17.22 -10.36
CA ALA A 261 -4.76 -17.45 -8.93
C ALA A 261 -5.72 -18.60 -8.65
N MET A 262 -5.33 -19.52 -7.76
CA MET A 262 -6.19 -20.62 -7.34
C MET A 262 -7.40 -20.13 -6.54
N GLN A 263 -7.28 -19.00 -5.83
CA GLN A 263 -8.30 -18.36 -5.00
C GLN A 263 -8.28 -16.85 -5.27
N PRO A 264 -8.92 -16.37 -6.35
CA PRO A 264 -8.72 -15.01 -6.87
C PRO A 264 -9.17 -13.89 -5.91
N GLN A 265 -10.26 -14.08 -5.13
CA GLN A 265 -10.78 -13.03 -4.23
C GLN A 265 -11.31 -13.54 -2.88
N SER A 266 -11.98 -14.69 -2.87
CA SER A 266 -12.41 -15.36 -1.64
C SER A 266 -11.43 -16.51 -1.34
N PHE A 267 -11.24 -16.85 -0.07
CA PHE A 267 -10.52 -18.07 0.32
C PHE A 267 -11.33 -19.35 0.01
N GLU A 268 -12.27 -19.29 -0.93
CA GLU A 268 -13.06 -20.43 -1.37
C GLU A 268 -12.28 -21.24 -2.40
N GLU A 269 -12.47 -22.56 -2.38
CA GLU A 269 -11.80 -23.47 -3.31
C GLU A 269 -12.14 -23.12 -4.78
N PRO A 270 -11.16 -23.16 -5.71
CA PRO A 270 -11.40 -22.92 -7.12
C PRO A 270 -12.45 -23.88 -7.68
N THR A 271 -13.24 -23.42 -8.65
CA THR A 271 -14.14 -24.33 -9.36
C THR A 271 -13.32 -25.28 -10.25
N ALA A 272 -13.89 -26.44 -10.60
CA ALA A 272 -13.24 -27.37 -11.52
C ALA A 272 -12.92 -26.73 -12.90
N LYS A 273 -13.69 -25.71 -13.31
CA LYS A 273 -13.46 -24.94 -14.53
C LYS A 273 -12.23 -24.02 -14.40
N ASP A 274 -12.04 -23.40 -13.24
CA ASP A 274 -10.88 -22.55 -12.98
C ASP A 274 -9.61 -23.40 -12.99
N VAL A 275 -9.63 -24.57 -12.32
CA VAL A 275 -8.52 -25.53 -12.35
C VAL A 275 -8.21 -26.02 -13.77
N ALA A 276 -9.22 -26.35 -14.57
CA ALA A 276 -9.02 -26.76 -15.96
C ALA A 276 -8.40 -25.64 -16.81
N THR A 277 -8.88 -24.40 -16.65
CA THR A 277 -8.34 -23.23 -17.36
C THR A 277 -6.87 -22.99 -16.98
N LEU A 278 -6.50 -23.17 -15.71
CA LEU A 278 -5.11 -23.06 -15.24
C LEU A 278 -4.20 -24.17 -15.80
N ILE A 279 -4.70 -25.39 -15.97
CA ILE A 279 -3.94 -26.52 -16.52
C ILE A 279 -3.63 -26.33 -18.01
N ASP A 280 -4.52 -25.67 -18.76
CA ASP A 280 -4.40 -25.49 -20.21
C ASP A 280 -3.45 -24.34 -20.63
N GLN A 281 -2.93 -23.54 -19.68
CA GLN A 281 -2.04 -22.38 -19.89
C GLN A 281 -0.54 -22.72 -20.02
#